data_AF-A0A7X8GAM4-F1
#
_entry.id   AF-A0A7X8GAM4-F1
#
_cell.length_a   1.000
_cell.length_b   1.000
_cell.length_c   1.000
_cell.angle_alpha   90.00
_cell.angle_beta   90.00
_cell.angle_gamma   90.00
#
_symmetry.space_group_name_H-M   'P 1'
#
loop_
_entity.id
_entity.type
_entity.pdbx_description
1 polymer ?
#
loop_
_entity_poly.entity_id
_entity_poly.type
_entity_poly.pdbx_seq_one_letter_code
_entity_poly.pdbx_strand_id
1 'polypeptide(L)'
;MDPLEDQPGHNKKFFHHFCIYVCAVLLKNDSTLPLNSEDSILVVGELFEKMRYQGAGSSMINPTKITTPKNAFDSSKIQYEYVCGYKENSIEIDIELINDAVQKAENYDTILLFAGLTDYVESEGCDRKYMSLPDNQLAVLDNLIKTGRRVVVVLFGGSVVELPFVDHVNAVLHMFLPGQNGGTAVKQLIFGEKNPSGRLSESWPYTYADVPFGENFSQCLREIYRESIYVGYRYYLTADKKVRYPFGFGLSYTSFTYKNMKLEHSDDIVTITCDIHNTGEYDGAEVVQLYVKAPHSDVFKPVKELRSFKKVYLRSGEQKTVTLKVDIESLRYYHTGVQGWVLESGIYEFQLCRDCTSVIWSEHAVLKGEDVDSPYSHEAIFAYKDADISKMTEEAFEAMSGIKIPELPNKFPITLNSRFTDLQQTFFGRILFNAVLSVAHSKLRKAQKMPEGIERDNCIKGALFMKRVIESNSLCSLSMSAGDSFPYNYAEGFAALANGHIIKGIKAFLTPVKVPKLPKVHNEGVKNNDAV
;
A
#
# COMPACT_ATOMS: atom_id res chain seq x y z
N MET A 1 13.18 32.14 -11.99
CA MET A 1 12.95 32.13 -10.53
C MET A 1 13.39 30.77 -10.04
N ASP A 2 14.26 30.77 -9.04
CA ASP A 2 14.79 29.56 -8.42
C ASP A 2 13.64 28.73 -7.81
N PRO A 3 13.49 27.42 -8.10
CA PRO A 3 12.44 26.60 -7.51
C PRO A 3 12.78 26.11 -6.09
N LEU A 4 13.92 26.52 -5.51
CA LEU A 4 14.48 25.89 -4.31
C LEU A 4 14.46 26.76 -3.03
N GLU A 5 13.89 27.95 -3.06
CA GLU A 5 13.56 28.70 -1.85
C GLU A 5 12.15 29.25 -1.96
N ASP A 6 11.23 28.79 -1.09
CA ASP A 6 9.91 29.41 -0.99
C ASP A 6 9.52 29.66 0.47
N GLN A 7 8.99 30.86 0.69
CA GLN A 7 8.44 31.32 1.96
C GLN A 7 6.99 30.86 2.15
N PRO A 8 6.48 30.76 3.39
CA PRO A 8 5.20 30.14 3.66
C PRO A 8 4.04 31.12 3.42
N GLY A 9 3.23 30.86 2.40
CA GLY A 9 1.97 31.54 2.15
C GLY A 9 1.00 30.68 1.34
N HIS A 10 -0.16 30.37 1.92
CA HIS A 10 -1.24 29.56 1.33
C HIS A 10 -1.53 29.87 -0.15
N ASN A 11 -1.04 29.04 -1.07
CA ASN A 11 -1.36 29.13 -2.49
C ASN A 11 -2.09 27.85 -2.95
N LYS A 12 -3.40 27.95 -3.22
CA LYS A 12 -4.23 26.84 -3.75
C LYS A 12 -3.70 26.23 -5.06
N LYS A 13 -2.87 26.97 -5.82
CA LYS A 13 -2.17 26.46 -7.02
C LYS A 13 -0.98 25.55 -6.69
N PHE A 14 -0.35 25.71 -5.52
CA PHE A 14 0.85 24.98 -5.11
C PHE A 14 0.56 23.50 -4.81
N PHE A 15 -0.58 23.23 -4.15
CA PHE A 15 -0.99 21.86 -3.80
C PHE A 15 -1.31 20.95 -4.99
N HIS A 16 -1.66 21.52 -6.15
CA HIS A 16 -2.07 20.72 -7.31
C HIS A 16 -0.91 20.17 -8.15
N HIS A 17 0.26 20.82 -8.14
CA HIS A 17 1.32 20.53 -9.11
C HIS A 17 2.50 19.74 -8.55
N PHE A 18 2.79 19.82 -7.25
CA PHE A 18 4.13 19.43 -6.78
C PHE A 18 4.27 17.97 -6.31
N CYS A 19 3.22 17.34 -5.79
CA CYS A 19 3.41 16.07 -5.07
C CYS A 19 3.28 14.80 -5.92
N ILE A 20 2.58 14.81 -7.06
CA ILE A 20 2.13 13.53 -7.66
C ILE A 20 3.25 12.85 -8.47
N TYR A 21 3.99 13.60 -9.28
CA TYR A 21 4.99 13.01 -10.18
C TYR A 21 6.21 12.44 -9.44
N VAL A 22 6.51 12.96 -8.23
CA VAL A 22 7.61 12.47 -7.39
C VAL A 22 7.28 11.19 -6.62
N CYS A 23 6.00 10.78 -6.60
CA CYS A 23 5.53 9.55 -5.98
C CYS A 23 5.46 8.37 -6.98
N ALA A 24 5.36 8.66 -8.28
CA ALA A 24 5.31 7.63 -9.30
C ALA A 24 6.65 6.90 -9.42
N VAL A 25 6.58 5.58 -9.59
CA VAL A 25 7.75 4.71 -9.67
C VAL A 25 7.85 4.11 -11.06
N LEU A 26 8.95 4.40 -11.76
CA LEU A 26 9.29 3.72 -13.00
C LEU A 26 9.88 2.35 -12.66
N LEU A 27 9.14 1.28 -12.96
CA LEU A 27 9.50 -0.09 -12.60
C LEU A 27 10.35 -0.77 -13.66
N LYS A 28 10.06 -0.50 -14.93
CA LYS A 28 10.81 -0.99 -16.09
C LYS A 28 10.90 0.11 -17.13
N ASN A 29 12.03 0.18 -17.82
CA ASN A 29 12.19 1.01 -19.01
C ASN A 29 13.37 0.50 -19.85
N ASP A 30 13.14 0.16 -21.11
CA ASP A 30 14.17 -0.19 -22.10
C ASP A 30 14.58 1.01 -22.98
N SER A 31 14.51 2.22 -22.41
CA SER A 31 14.63 3.50 -23.11
C SER A 31 13.44 3.84 -24.02
N THR A 32 12.33 3.10 -23.97
CA THR A 32 11.08 3.51 -24.64
C THR A 32 10.49 4.79 -24.03
N LEU A 33 10.57 4.98 -22.72
CA LEU A 33 10.19 6.24 -22.07
C LEU A 33 11.42 7.14 -21.86
N PRO A 34 11.27 8.48 -21.97
CA PRO A 34 10.04 9.20 -22.31
C PRO A 34 9.66 9.12 -23.80
N LEU A 35 8.37 9.26 -24.11
CA LEU A 35 7.84 9.37 -25.47
C LEU A 35 8.01 10.80 -26.02
N ASN A 36 8.02 10.91 -27.35
CA ASN A 36 7.96 12.19 -28.06
C ASN A 36 6.53 12.58 -28.38
N SER A 37 6.25 13.88 -28.45
CA SER A 37 4.92 14.39 -28.83
C SER A 37 4.50 14.07 -30.27
N GLU A 38 5.45 13.66 -31.11
CA GLU A 38 5.24 13.24 -32.50
C GLU A 38 5.02 11.74 -32.64
N ASP A 39 5.20 10.96 -31.57
CA ASP A 39 5.00 9.51 -31.62
C ASP A 39 3.52 9.20 -31.95
N SER A 40 3.31 8.27 -32.87
CA SER A 40 1.98 7.72 -33.14
C SER A 40 1.62 6.74 -32.02
N ILE A 41 0.64 7.11 -31.19
CA ILE A 41 0.28 6.37 -29.97
C ILE A 41 -1.14 5.80 -30.06
N LEU A 42 -1.25 4.49 -29.82
CA LEU A 42 -2.52 3.86 -29.45
C LEU A 42 -2.65 3.84 -27.92
N VAL A 43 -3.73 4.40 -27.40
CA VAL A 43 -4.08 4.32 -25.99
C VAL A 43 -5.14 3.23 -25.79
N VAL A 44 -4.87 2.31 -24.88
CA VAL A 44 -5.76 1.18 -24.54
C VAL A 44 -6.08 1.20 -23.05
N GLY A 45 -7.31 0.87 -22.69
CA GLY A 45 -7.71 0.63 -21.30
C GLY A 45 -8.59 1.74 -20.73
N GLU A 46 -9.76 1.39 -20.19
CA GLU A 46 -10.74 2.35 -19.69
C GLU A 46 -10.24 3.20 -18.51
N LEU A 47 -9.20 2.76 -17.78
CA LEU A 47 -8.56 3.57 -16.74
C LEU A 47 -7.88 4.84 -17.28
N PHE A 48 -7.70 4.97 -18.60
CA PHE A 48 -7.28 6.21 -19.24
C PHE A 48 -8.30 7.35 -19.06
N GLU A 49 -9.59 7.03 -19.17
CA GLU A 49 -10.70 7.95 -18.98
C GLU A 49 -11.30 7.89 -17.58
N LYS A 50 -11.30 6.71 -16.94
CA LYS A 50 -11.82 6.44 -15.59
C LYS A 50 -10.68 6.16 -14.60
N MET A 51 -9.68 7.05 -14.59
CA MET A 51 -8.50 6.92 -13.72
C MET A 51 -8.89 6.65 -12.27
N ARG A 52 -8.31 5.59 -11.69
CA ARG A 52 -8.40 5.36 -10.26
C ARG A 52 -7.37 6.22 -9.53
N TYR A 53 -7.86 7.12 -8.68
CA TYR A 53 -7.03 8.17 -8.08
C TYR A 53 -7.02 8.17 -6.55
N GLN A 54 -7.91 7.41 -5.91
CA GLN A 54 -8.03 7.30 -4.46
C GLN A 54 -8.51 5.90 -4.07
N GLY A 55 -8.48 5.60 -2.77
CA GLY A 55 -9.03 4.36 -2.22
C GLY A 55 -10.56 4.39 -2.15
N ALA A 56 -11.16 3.20 -2.05
CA ALA A 56 -12.60 3.03 -1.87
C ALA A 56 -12.95 2.78 -0.39
N GLY A 57 -14.10 3.28 0.05
CA GLY A 57 -14.56 3.21 1.44
C GLY A 57 -14.70 4.58 2.10
N SER A 58 -14.43 4.65 3.39
CA SER A 58 -14.46 5.86 4.22
C SER A 58 -13.49 6.95 3.76
N SER A 59 -12.43 6.60 3.02
CA SER A 59 -11.45 7.53 2.47
C SER A 59 -11.91 8.27 1.21
N MET A 60 -13.13 8.03 0.72
CA MET A 60 -13.63 8.67 -0.50
C MET A 60 -13.83 10.17 -0.28
N ILE A 61 -13.10 10.97 -1.06
CA ILE A 61 -13.21 12.42 -1.10
C ILE A 61 -13.95 12.82 -2.37
N ASN A 62 -14.79 13.87 -2.29
CA ASN A 62 -15.34 14.57 -3.45
C ASN A 62 -14.32 15.64 -3.91
N PRO A 63 -13.49 15.38 -4.94
CA PRO A 63 -12.47 16.34 -5.35
C PRO A 63 -13.09 17.56 -6.01
N THR A 64 -12.41 18.72 -5.89
CA THR A 64 -12.85 19.96 -6.57
C THR A 64 -12.82 19.82 -8.10
N LYS A 65 -11.82 19.13 -8.64
CA LYS A 65 -11.68 18.83 -10.06
C LYS A 65 -10.79 17.60 -10.23
N ILE A 66 -11.24 16.63 -11.02
CA ILE A 66 -10.42 15.50 -11.47
C ILE A 66 -9.85 15.81 -12.85
N THR A 67 -8.56 15.58 -13.03
CA THR A 67 -7.91 15.61 -14.34
C THR A 67 -7.39 14.20 -14.64
N THR A 68 -8.08 13.49 -15.52
CA THR A 68 -7.71 12.14 -15.96
C THR A 68 -6.61 12.21 -17.02
N PRO A 69 -5.89 11.11 -17.31
CA PRO A 69 -4.93 11.06 -18.40
C PRO A 69 -5.54 11.53 -19.72
N LYS A 70 -6.76 11.10 -20.04
CA LYS A 70 -7.53 11.60 -21.19
C LYS A 70 -7.67 13.12 -21.20
N ASN A 71 -8.12 13.71 -20.09
CA ASN A 71 -8.26 15.17 -20.02
C ASN A 71 -6.92 15.90 -20.20
N ALA A 72 -5.83 15.35 -19.64
CA ALA A 72 -4.50 15.93 -19.75
C ALA A 72 -3.95 15.86 -21.19
N PHE A 73 -4.17 14.72 -21.87
CA PHE A 73 -3.76 14.52 -23.26
C PHE A 73 -4.54 15.43 -24.20
N ASP A 74 -5.87 15.47 -24.06
CA ASP A 74 -6.77 16.32 -24.87
C ASP A 74 -6.43 17.82 -24.71
N SER A 75 -6.24 18.28 -23.47
CA SER A 75 -5.90 19.68 -23.20
C SER A 75 -4.51 20.08 -23.68
N SER A 76 -3.59 19.11 -23.79
CA SER A 76 -2.24 19.31 -24.33
C SER A 76 -2.16 19.01 -25.83
N LYS A 77 -3.28 18.65 -26.48
CA LYS A 77 -3.38 18.31 -27.91
C LYS A 77 -2.44 17.19 -28.36
N ILE A 78 -2.13 16.26 -27.46
CA ILE A 78 -1.40 15.04 -27.79
C ILE A 78 -2.22 14.26 -28.82
N GLN A 79 -1.58 13.80 -29.90
CA GLN A 79 -2.24 12.98 -30.91
C GLN A 79 -2.24 11.52 -30.44
N TYR A 80 -3.41 10.91 -30.38
CA TYR A 80 -3.58 9.50 -30.04
C TYR A 80 -4.90 8.96 -30.60
N GLU A 81 -4.96 7.65 -30.83
CA GLU A 81 -6.23 6.93 -30.97
C GLU A 81 -6.52 6.18 -29.68
N TYR A 82 -7.79 6.11 -29.28
CA TYR A 82 -8.20 5.44 -28.05
C TYR A 82 -9.18 4.31 -28.34
N VAL A 83 -8.93 3.19 -27.67
CA VAL A 83 -9.82 2.02 -27.62
C VAL A 83 -9.96 1.54 -26.18
N CYS A 84 -11.14 1.05 -25.84
CA CYS A 84 -11.47 0.69 -24.46
C CYS A 84 -10.66 -0.53 -23.98
N GLY A 85 -10.58 -1.60 -24.79
CA GLY A 85 -9.87 -2.84 -24.49
C GLY A 85 -10.53 -3.71 -23.40
N TYR A 86 -10.93 -3.12 -22.27
CA TYR A 86 -11.64 -3.78 -21.18
C TYR A 86 -12.49 -2.76 -20.41
N LYS A 87 -13.49 -3.22 -19.64
CA LYS A 87 -14.28 -2.37 -18.73
C LYS A 87 -13.74 -2.43 -17.30
N GLU A 88 -13.47 -1.29 -16.66
CA GLU A 88 -12.94 -1.19 -15.29
C GLU A 88 -13.92 -1.71 -14.23
N ASN A 89 -15.22 -1.58 -14.51
CA ASN A 89 -16.28 -2.06 -13.63
C ASN A 89 -16.64 -3.54 -13.82
N SER A 90 -15.83 -4.29 -14.57
CA SER A 90 -15.97 -5.72 -14.80
C SER A 90 -14.62 -6.41 -14.66
N ILE A 91 -14.64 -7.71 -14.36
CA ILE A 91 -13.47 -8.60 -14.45
C ILE A 91 -13.61 -9.62 -15.60
N GLU A 92 -14.79 -9.65 -16.24
CA GLU A 92 -15.11 -10.57 -17.32
C GLU A 92 -14.38 -10.16 -18.61
N ILE A 93 -13.86 -11.15 -19.32
CA ILE A 93 -13.15 -10.98 -20.59
C ILE A 93 -14.16 -10.67 -21.70
N ASP A 94 -13.91 -9.59 -22.43
CA ASP A 94 -14.68 -9.20 -23.61
C ASP A 94 -13.81 -9.34 -24.86
N ILE A 95 -14.10 -10.39 -25.66
CA ILE A 95 -13.30 -10.74 -26.84
C ILE A 95 -13.44 -9.66 -27.94
N GLU A 96 -14.58 -8.98 -28.03
CA GLU A 96 -14.79 -7.94 -29.04
C GLU A 96 -13.89 -6.73 -28.75
N LEU A 97 -13.81 -6.31 -27.48
CA LEU A 97 -12.92 -5.22 -27.07
C LEU A 97 -11.43 -5.56 -27.25
N ILE A 98 -11.05 -6.82 -27.00
CA ILE A 98 -9.68 -7.29 -27.24
C ILE A 98 -9.35 -7.24 -28.73
N ASN A 99 -10.24 -7.77 -29.58
CA ASN A 99 -10.02 -7.82 -31.02
C ASN A 99 -9.93 -6.42 -31.63
N ASP A 100 -10.77 -5.48 -31.19
CA ASP A 100 -10.70 -4.07 -31.60
C ASP A 100 -9.34 -3.46 -31.22
N ALA A 101 -8.89 -3.67 -29.98
CA ALA A 101 -7.60 -3.16 -29.52
C ALA A 101 -6.40 -3.74 -30.31
N VAL A 102 -6.41 -5.04 -30.60
CA VAL A 102 -5.37 -5.71 -31.41
C VAL A 102 -5.40 -5.21 -32.85
N GLN A 103 -6.58 -5.09 -33.47
CA GLN A 103 -6.70 -4.62 -34.85
C GLN A 103 -6.19 -3.19 -34.99
N LYS A 104 -6.51 -2.31 -34.03
CA LYS A 104 -6.01 -0.93 -34.05
C LYS A 104 -4.51 -0.86 -33.82
N ALA A 105 -3.96 -1.72 -32.96
CA ALA A 105 -2.53 -1.77 -32.64
C ALA A 105 -1.64 -1.98 -33.88
N GLU A 106 -2.15 -2.59 -34.95
CA GLU A 106 -1.40 -2.76 -36.21
C GLU A 106 -0.95 -1.43 -36.86
N ASN A 107 -1.64 -0.33 -36.56
CA ASN A 107 -1.37 0.99 -37.16
C ASN A 107 -0.45 1.88 -36.30
N TYR A 108 0.00 1.39 -35.14
CA TYR A 108 0.78 2.17 -34.17
C TYR A 108 2.05 1.43 -33.74
N ASP A 109 3.13 2.17 -33.52
CA ASP A 109 4.41 1.60 -33.07
C ASP A 109 4.48 1.47 -31.54
N THR A 110 3.74 2.31 -30.84
CA THR A 110 3.70 2.38 -29.38
C THR A 110 2.27 2.29 -28.88
N ILE A 111 2.05 1.39 -27.92
CA ILE A 111 0.80 1.16 -27.23
C ILE A 111 0.96 1.60 -25.77
N LEU A 112 0.13 2.55 -25.33
CA LEU A 112 0.01 2.95 -23.93
C LEU A 112 -1.20 2.22 -23.32
N LEU A 113 -0.94 1.17 -22.54
CA LEU A 113 -1.98 0.45 -21.80
C LEU A 113 -2.12 1.04 -20.39
N PHE A 114 -3.32 1.53 -20.07
CA PHE A 114 -3.70 1.90 -18.71
C PHE A 114 -4.37 0.70 -18.05
N ALA A 115 -3.80 0.21 -16.95
CA ALA A 115 -4.25 -0.98 -16.22
C ALA A 115 -4.11 -0.76 -14.71
N GLY A 116 -4.67 -1.65 -13.89
CA GLY A 116 -4.63 -1.48 -12.45
C GLY A 116 -5.70 -2.21 -11.66
N LEU A 117 -5.64 -2.01 -10.34
CA LEU A 117 -6.66 -2.44 -9.40
C LEU A 117 -7.82 -1.45 -9.41
N THR A 118 -9.05 -1.94 -9.35
CA THR A 118 -10.29 -1.12 -9.35
C THR A 118 -10.94 -1.16 -7.97
N ASP A 119 -11.94 -0.29 -7.73
CA ASP A 119 -12.66 -0.22 -6.44
C ASP A 119 -13.42 -1.52 -6.11
N TYR A 120 -13.65 -2.37 -7.12
CA TYR A 120 -14.30 -3.66 -6.95
C TYR A 120 -13.39 -4.69 -6.29
N VAL A 121 -12.09 -4.62 -6.59
CA VAL A 121 -11.08 -5.57 -6.09
C VAL A 121 -10.35 -5.04 -4.86
N GLU A 122 -10.19 -3.72 -4.71
CA GLU A 122 -9.47 -3.09 -3.59
C GLU A 122 -10.34 -2.02 -2.90
N SER A 123 -10.85 -2.33 -1.71
CA SER A 123 -11.79 -1.48 -0.97
C SER A 123 -11.76 -1.82 0.52
N GLU A 124 -12.10 -0.83 1.33
CA GLU A 124 -12.33 -1.02 2.77
C GLU A 124 -13.36 -2.11 3.05
N GLY A 125 -13.15 -2.82 4.16
CA GLY A 125 -14.04 -3.85 4.68
C GLY A 125 -13.75 -5.26 4.17
N CYS A 126 -12.72 -5.43 3.32
CA CYS A 126 -12.23 -6.75 2.92
C CYS A 126 -10.77 -6.71 2.47
N ASP A 127 -10.10 -7.84 2.59
CA ASP A 127 -8.84 -8.09 1.91
C ASP A 127 -9.07 -8.47 0.44
N ARG A 128 -8.06 -8.23 -0.40
CA ARG A 128 -8.04 -8.72 -1.78
C ARG A 128 -7.94 -10.25 -1.77
N LYS A 129 -8.70 -10.89 -2.65
CA LYS A 129 -8.64 -12.36 -2.82
C LYS A 129 -7.36 -12.83 -3.52
N TYR A 130 -6.87 -12.04 -4.46
CA TYR A 130 -5.69 -12.36 -5.26
C TYR A 130 -4.78 -11.13 -5.41
N MET A 131 -3.48 -11.37 -5.54
CA MET A 131 -2.48 -10.34 -5.81
C MET A 131 -2.39 -9.96 -7.29
N SER A 132 -2.98 -10.75 -8.20
CA SER A 132 -3.02 -10.47 -9.64
C SER A 132 -3.82 -9.22 -9.99
N LEU A 133 -3.56 -8.69 -11.20
CA LEU A 133 -4.45 -7.75 -11.87
C LEU A 133 -5.74 -8.47 -12.33
N PRO A 134 -6.83 -7.72 -12.60
CA PRO A 134 -8.06 -8.31 -13.14
C PRO A 134 -7.84 -9.08 -14.46
N ASP A 135 -8.50 -10.23 -14.60
CA ASP A 135 -8.29 -11.17 -15.72
C ASP A 135 -8.57 -10.54 -17.09
N ASN A 136 -9.57 -9.67 -17.18
CA ASN A 136 -9.87 -8.94 -18.42
C ASN A 136 -8.74 -8.00 -18.87
N GLN A 137 -8.01 -7.40 -17.93
CA GLN A 137 -6.86 -6.54 -18.24
C GLN A 137 -5.65 -7.37 -18.67
N LEU A 138 -5.40 -8.49 -17.99
CA LEU A 138 -4.35 -9.44 -18.36
C LEU A 138 -4.59 -10.02 -19.76
N ALA A 139 -5.84 -10.37 -20.08
CA ALA A 139 -6.20 -10.89 -21.41
C ALA A 139 -5.94 -9.87 -22.53
N VAL A 140 -6.26 -8.58 -22.33
CA VAL A 140 -5.92 -7.52 -23.29
C VAL A 140 -4.40 -7.41 -23.45
N LEU A 141 -3.67 -7.33 -22.34
CA LEU A 141 -2.22 -7.17 -22.34
C LEU A 141 -1.50 -8.32 -23.05
N ASP A 142 -1.88 -9.56 -22.77
CA ASP A 142 -1.31 -10.74 -23.42
C ASP A 142 -1.51 -10.72 -24.94
N ASN A 143 -2.63 -10.19 -25.43
CA ASN A 143 -2.89 -10.07 -26.86
C ASN A 143 -2.14 -8.88 -27.48
N LEU A 144 -2.00 -7.75 -26.78
CA LEU A 144 -1.20 -6.62 -27.23
C LEU A 144 0.29 -6.98 -27.34
N ILE A 145 0.83 -7.75 -26.38
CA ILE A 145 2.22 -8.24 -26.43
C ILE A 145 2.48 -9.06 -27.70
N LYS A 146 1.52 -9.91 -28.12
CA LYS A 146 1.65 -10.75 -29.32
C LYS A 146 1.69 -9.96 -30.63
N THR A 147 1.31 -8.68 -30.63
CA THR A 147 1.41 -7.82 -31.82
C THR A 147 2.86 -7.44 -32.17
N GLY A 148 3.80 -7.64 -31.24
CA GLY A 148 5.21 -7.25 -31.41
C GLY A 148 5.46 -5.75 -31.37
N ARG A 149 4.45 -4.94 -31.03
CA ARG A 149 4.59 -3.48 -30.85
C ARG A 149 5.19 -3.13 -29.50
N ARG A 150 5.67 -1.88 -29.36
CA ARG A 150 6.15 -1.42 -28.06
C ARG A 150 4.98 -1.24 -27.11
N VAL A 151 4.99 -1.91 -25.97
CA VAL A 151 3.93 -1.81 -24.96
C VAL A 151 4.48 -1.09 -23.73
N VAL A 152 3.87 0.02 -23.38
CA VAL A 152 4.10 0.76 -22.13
C VAL A 152 2.87 0.59 -21.25
N VAL A 153 3.07 0.11 -20.03
CA VAL A 153 1.98 -0.11 -19.07
C VAL A 153 2.00 0.99 -18.00
N VAL A 154 0.89 1.68 -17.82
CA VAL A 154 0.66 2.65 -16.75
C VAL A 154 -0.28 2.03 -15.72
N LEU A 155 0.22 1.80 -14.51
CA LEU A 155 -0.49 1.09 -13.46
C LEU A 155 -1.09 2.04 -12.42
N PHE A 156 -2.38 1.90 -12.14
CA PHE A 156 -3.06 2.49 -10.98
C PHE A 156 -3.41 1.43 -9.93
N GLY A 157 -3.25 1.71 -8.65
CA GLY A 157 -3.58 0.77 -7.58
C GLY A 157 -2.94 1.16 -6.25
N GLY A 158 -3.58 0.80 -5.13
CA GLY A 158 -3.08 1.16 -3.80
C GLY A 158 -2.06 0.18 -3.23
N SER A 159 -1.92 -1.00 -3.81
CA SER A 159 -1.11 -2.10 -3.26
C SER A 159 -0.35 -2.86 -4.36
N VAL A 160 0.59 -3.69 -3.93
CA VAL A 160 1.42 -4.57 -4.76
C VAL A 160 0.56 -5.48 -5.64
N VAL A 161 1.01 -5.69 -6.89
CA VAL A 161 0.40 -6.64 -7.81
C VAL A 161 1.43 -7.58 -8.43
N GLU A 162 1.02 -8.79 -8.77
CA GLU A 162 1.83 -9.68 -9.60
C GLU A 162 1.95 -9.11 -11.02
N LEU A 163 3.16 -9.20 -11.59
CA LEU A 163 3.48 -8.66 -12.90
C LEU A 163 4.07 -9.73 -13.83
N PRO A 164 3.33 -10.79 -14.19
CA PRO A 164 3.86 -11.91 -15.00
C PRO A 164 4.29 -11.48 -16.40
N PHE A 165 3.74 -10.37 -16.91
CA PHE A 165 3.99 -9.83 -18.24
C PHE A 165 5.22 -8.92 -18.33
N VAL A 166 5.83 -8.55 -17.20
CA VAL A 166 6.75 -7.40 -17.17
C VAL A 166 8.00 -7.61 -18.01
N ASP A 167 8.46 -8.85 -18.19
CA ASP A 167 9.61 -9.15 -19.05
C ASP A 167 9.28 -9.00 -20.55
N HIS A 168 8.00 -8.94 -20.92
CA HIS A 168 7.48 -8.87 -22.29
C HIS A 168 6.96 -7.49 -22.71
N VAL A 169 7.04 -6.48 -21.84
CA VAL A 169 6.68 -5.08 -22.14
C VAL A 169 7.90 -4.17 -22.08
N ASN A 170 7.85 -3.00 -22.69
CA ASN A 170 8.99 -2.11 -22.85
C ASN A 170 9.19 -1.19 -21.62
N ALA A 171 8.09 -0.69 -21.06
CA ALA A 171 8.13 0.12 -19.85
C ALA A 171 6.92 -0.11 -18.95
N VAL A 172 7.12 0.09 -17.65
CA VAL A 172 6.06 0.04 -16.64
C VAL A 172 6.20 1.24 -15.70
N LEU A 173 5.18 2.09 -15.66
CA LEU A 173 5.09 3.24 -14.76
C LEU A 173 3.97 2.99 -13.74
N HIS A 174 4.32 2.90 -12.46
CA HIS A 174 3.34 2.74 -11.38
C HIS A 174 3.01 4.09 -10.75
N MET A 175 1.74 4.48 -10.85
CA MET A 175 1.23 5.78 -10.38
C MET A 175 0.61 5.72 -8.98
N PHE A 176 0.55 4.54 -8.37
CA PHE A 176 -0.24 4.27 -7.17
C PHE A 176 -1.69 4.76 -7.31
N LEU A 177 -2.17 5.53 -6.34
CA LEU A 177 -3.42 6.30 -6.34
C LEU A 177 -3.05 7.79 -6.40
N PRO A 178 -2.93 8.39 -7.60
CA PRO A 178 -2.24 9.66 -7.80
C PRO A 178 -3.05 10.91 -7.40
N GLY A 179 -4.24 10.77 -6.83
CA GLY A 179 -5.10 11.89 -6.46
C GLY A 179 -5.67 12.66 -7.66
N GLN A 180 -6.35 13.76 -7.36
CA GLN A 180 -7.23 14.44 -8.32
C GLN A 180 -6.54 15.04 -9.56
N ASN A 181 -5.21 15.24 -9.53
CA ASN A 181 -4.45 15.75 -10.68
C ASN A 181 -3.52 14.68 -11.30
N GLY A 182 -3.84 13.40 -11.10
CA GLY A 182 -3.04 12.27 -11.56
C GLY A 182 -2.79 12.23 -13.07
N GLY A 183 -3.78 12.61 -13.89
CA GLY A 183 -3.64 12.65 -15.34
C GLY A 183 -2.57 13.63 -15.84
N THR A 184 -2.47 14.79 -15.21
CA THR A 184 -1.41 15.76 -15.52
C THR A 184 -0.03 15.18 -15.21
N ALA A 185 0.11 14.49 -14.07
CA ALA A 185 1.36 13.84 -13.68
C ALA A 185 1.74 12.70 -14.63
N VAL A 186 0.78 11.85 -15.04
CA VAL A 186 0.98 10.81 -16.06
C VAL A 186 1.56 11.42 -17.32
N LYS A 187 0.91 12.45 -17.88
CA LYS A 187 1.37 13.12 -19.09
C LYS A 187 2.78 13.69 -18.92
N GLN A 188 3.04 14.38 -17.81
CA GLN A 188 4.36 14.95 -17.52
C GLN A 188 5.47 13.90 -17.47
N LEU A 189 5.19 12.72 -16.90
CA LEU A 189 6.16 11.63 -16.79
C LEU A 189 6.36 10.91 -18.12
N ILE A 190 5.28 10.55 -18.81
CA ILE A 190 5.36 9.80 -20.07
C ILE A 190 6.11 10.59 -21.14
N PHE A 191 5.89 11.89 -21.25
CA PHE A 191 6.51 12.76 -22.25
C PHE A 191 7.79 13.46 -21.75
N GLY A 192 8.34 13.04 -20.62
CA GLY A 192 9.65 13.54 -20.15
C GLY A 192 9.68 14.99 -19.66
N GLU A 193 8.53 15.67 -19.52
CA GLU A 193 8.45 16.99 -18.89
C GLU A 193 8.88 16.94 -17.41
N LYS A 194 8.71 15.77 -16.78
CA LYS A 194 9.20 15.42 -15.46
C LYS A 194 9.86 14.04 -15.49
N ASN A 195 10.89 13.89 -14.67
CA ASN A 195 11.63 12.64 -14.50
C ASN A 195 11.07 11.84 -13.30
N PRO A 196 10.68 10.57 -13.48
CA PRO A 196 10.30 9.69 -12.38
C PRO A 196 11.38 9.62 -11.30
N SER A 197 10.96 9.73 -10.04
CA SER A 197 11.87 9.72 -8.89
C SER A 197 11.25 9.14 -7.62
N GLY A 198 10.12 8.45 -7.75
CA GLY A 198 9.55 7.68 -6.65
C GLY A 198 10.38 6.43 -6.37
N ARG A 199 10.33 5.96 -5.12
CA ARG A 199 10.93 4.69 -4.67
C ARG A 199 9.85 3.83 -4.03
N LEU A 200 9.89 2.52 -4.25
CA LEU A 200 8.92 1.59 -3.65
C LEU A 200 9.03 1.57 -2.12
N SER A 201 7.90 1.71 -1.44
CA SER A 201 7.78 1.54 0.01
C SER A 201 7.45 0.11 0.44
N GLU A 202 7.28 -0.80 -0.52
CA GLU A 202 6.93 -2.21 -0.31
C GLU A 202 7.83 -3.09 -1.19
N SER A 203 8.11 -4.32 -0.74
CA SER A 203 8.77 -5.32 -1.59
C SER A 203 7.73 -5.98 -2.50
N TRP A 204 8.06 -6.12 -3.78
CA TRP A 204 7.17 -6.75 -4.76
C TRP A 204 7.62 -8.18 -5.01
N PRO A 205 7.04 -9.20 -4.34
CA PRO A 205 7.33 -10.61 -4.63
C PRO A 205 6.96 -10.99 -6.08
N TYR A 206 7.49 -12.11 -6.55
CA TYR A 206 7.09 -12.66 -7.85
C TYR A 206 5.66 -13.21 -7.80
N THR A 207 5.34 -13.92 -6.73
CA THR A 207 4.03 -14.56 -6.54
C THR A 207 3.54 -14.39 -5.11
N TYR A 208 2.23 -14.50 -4.88
CA TYR A 208 1.65 -14.45 -3.54
C TYR A 208 2.16 -15.60 -2.64
N ALA A 209 2.56 -16.72 -3.24
CA ALA A 209 3.15 -17.84 -2.51
C ALA A 209 4.51 -17.50 -1.84
N ASP A 210 5.18 -16.44 -2.30
CA ASP A 210 6.41 -15.96 -1.68
C ASP A 210 6.14 -15.13 -0.41
N VAL A 211 4.89 -14.70 -0.18
CA VAL A 211 4.50 -13.91 0.98
C VAL A 211 4.47 -14.81 2.22
N PRO A 212 5.22 -14.46 3.29
CA PRO A 212 5.25 -15.25 4.51
C PRO A 212 3.83 -15.37 5.11
N PHE A 213 3.40 -16.60 5.37
CA PHE A 213 2.06 -16.93 5.90
C PHE A 213 0.87 -16.45 5.05
N GLY A 214 1.06 -16.09 3.77
CA GLY A 214 -0.01 -15.56 2.92
C GLY A 214 -1.23 -16.48 2.80
N GLU A 215 -1.05 -17.80 2.75
CA GLU A 215 -2.16 -18.77 2.67
C GLU A 215 -3.04 -18.79 3.93
N ASN A 216 -2.50 -18.41 5.09
CA ASN A 216 -3.20 -18.49 6.37
C ASN A 216 -3.61 -17.12 6.91
N PHE A 217 -2.98 -16.04 6.44
CA PHE A 217 -3.22 -14.68 6.92
C PHE A 217 -4.65 -14.23 6.60
N SER A 218 -5.34 -13.75 7.64
CA SER A 218 -6.74 -13.32 7.59
C SER A 218 -7.75 -14.44 7.25
N GLN A 219 -7.31 -15.71 7.26
CA GLN A 219 -8.18 -16.87 7.00
C GLN A 219 -8.69 -17.53 8.29
N CYS A 220 -8.19 -17.11 9.46
CA CYS A 220 -8.52 -17.70 10.75
C CYS A 220 -9.22 -16.71 11.70
N LEU A 221 -9.82 -17.23 12.78
CA LEU A 221 -10.39 -16.38 13.84
C LEU A 221 -9.32 -15.64 14.67
N ARG A 222 -8.09 -16.15 14.63
CA ARG A 222 -6.92 -15.67 15.37
C ARG A 222 -5.75 -15.62 14.40
N GLU A 223 -5.08 -14.48 14.35
CA GLU A 223 -3.86 -14.28 13.59
C GLU A 223 -2.67 -14.25 14.54
N ILE A 224 -1.63 -15.01 14.23
CA ILE A 224 -0.39 -15.08 15.01
C ILE A 224 0.72 -14.56 14.11
N TYR A 225 1.36 -13.47 14.51
CA TYR A 225 2.39 -12.77 13.72
C TYR A 225 3.74 -13.47 13.94
N ARG A 226 3.83 -14.73 13.48
CA ARG A 226 4.99 -15.61 13.66
C ARG A 226 6.21 -15.16 12.87
N GLU A 227 6.03 -14.25 11.92
CA GLU A 227 7.12 -13.61 11.20
C GLU A 227 7.89 -12.62 12.09
N SER A 228 7.32 -12.19 13.22
CA SER A 228 7.95 -11.27 14.17
C SER A 228 8.49 -10.02 13.44
N ILE A 229 9.79 -9.76 13.51
CA ILE A 229 10.43 -8.60 12.86
C ILE A 229 10.69 -8.81 11.35
N TYR A 230 10.49 -10.03 10.84
CA TYR A 230 10.71 -10.38 9.43
C TYR A 230 9.49 -10.01 8.58
N VAL A 231 9.23 -8.70 8.46
CA VAL A 231 8.17 -8.13 7.62
C VAL A 231 8.78 -7.43 6.40
N GLY A 232 8.27 -7.73 5.22
CA GLY A 232 8.73 -7.11 3.97
C GLY A 232 10.19 -7.43 3.65
N TYR A 233 10.99 -6.42 3.30
CA TYR A 233 12.39 -6.62 2.89
C TYR A 233 13.26 -7.28 3.98
N ARG A 234 12.90 -7.12 5.26
CA ARG A 234 13.58 -7.79 6.38
C ARG A 234 13.50 -9.31 6.24
N TYR A 235 12.36 -9.82 5.80
CA TYR A 235 12.16 -11.22 5.49
C TYR A 235 12.92 -11.62 4.22
N TYR A 236 12.62 -10.97 3.10
CA TYR A 236 13.13 -11.41 1.79
C TYR A 236 14.66 -11.40 1.72
N LEU A 237 15.32 -10.40 2.31
CA LEU A 237 16.78 -10.37 2.38
C LEU A 237 17.36 -11.44 3.31
N THR A 238 16.71 -11.71 4.44
CA THR A 238 17.24 -12.67 5.43
C THR A 238 17.00 -14.11 5.02
N ALA A 239 15.87 -14.39 4.38
CA ALA A 239 15.52 -15.70 3.83
C ALA A 239 16.13 -15.97 2.44
N ASP A 240 16.96 -15.05 1.92
CA ASP A 240 17.50 -15.08 0.56
C ASP A 240 16.43 -15.35 -0.53
N LYS A 241 15.24 -14.78 -0.32
CA LYS A 241 14.11 -14.92 -1.25
C LYS A 241 14.12 -13.77 -2.25
N LYS A 242 14.22 -14.12 -3.53
CA LYS A 242 14.18 -13.16 -4.61
C LYS A 242 12.79 -12.54 -4.73
N VAL A 243 12.77 -11.23 -4.91
CA VAL A 243 11.58 -10.44 -5.21
C VAL A 243 11.70 -9.86 -6.62
N ARG A 244 10.57 -9.52 -7.24
CA ARG A 244 10.56 -8.85 -8.54
C ARG A 244 11.16 -7.46 -8.42
N TYR A 245 10.71 -6.67 -7.44
CA TYR A 245 11.29 -5.38 -7.12
C TYR A 245 11.57 -5.26 -5.62
N PRO A 246 12.82 -4.91 -5.22
CA PRO A 246 13.16 -4.74 -3.82
C PRO A 246 12.57 -3.46 -3.24
N PHE A 247 12.45 -3.42 -1.91
CA PHE A 247 12.11 -2.20 -1.19
C PHE A 247 13.12 -1.09 -1.55
N GLY A 248 12.63 0.12 -1.77
CA GLY A 248 13.44 1.26 -2.17
C GLY A 248 13.80 1.31 -3.67
N PHE A 249 13.32 0.37 -4.50
CA PHE A 249 13.58 0.36 -5.94
C PHE A 249 12.83 1.47 -6.70
N GLY A 250 13.41 1.92 -7.81
CA GLY A 250 12.80 2.86 -8.75
C GLY A 250 13.80 3.31 -9.81
N LEU A 251 13.37 3.41 -11.06
CA LEU A 251 14.19 3.88 -12.17
C LEU A 251 14.00 5.40 -12.38
N SER A 252 14.92 5.98 -13.15
CA SER A 252 14.92 7.39 -13.57
C SER A 252 15.27 7.47 -15.05
N TYR A 253 14.93 8.58 -15.71
CA TYR A 253 15.42 8.90 -17.05
C TYR A 253 16.87 9.37 -17.07
N THR A 254 17.46 9.65 -15.90
CA THR A 254 18.87 10.02 -15.78
C THR A 254 19.68 9.00 -14.98
N SER A 255 20.99 9.18 -14.95
CA SER A 255 21.93 8.36 -14.19
C SER A 255 22.63 9.19 -13.11
N PHE A 256 22.96 8.53 -11.99
CA PHE A 256 23.66 9.14 -10.88
C PHE A 256 24.92 8.35 -10.52
N THR A 257 25.99 9.07 -10.18
CA THR A 257 27.22 8.49 -9.64
C THR A 257 27.47 8.98 -8.22
N TYR A 258 28.06 8.10 -7.41
CA TYR A 258 28.31 8.29 -5.98
C TYR A 258 29.82 8.34 -5.76
N LYS A 259 30.31 9.39 -5.11
CA LYS A 259 31.75 9.61 -4.86
C LYS A 259 31.99 10.18 -3.46
N ASN A 260 33.25 10.13 -3.03
CA ASN A 260 33.73 10.77 -1.81
C ASN A 260 32.93 10.36 -0.56
N MET A 261 32.51 9.09 -0.50
CA MET A 261 31.80 8.54 0.66
C MET A 261 32.70 8.55 1.89
N LYS A 262 32.18 9.05 3.01
CA LYS A 262 32.87 9.07 4.30
C LYS A 262 31.91 8.76 5.43
N LEU A 263 32.39 8.01 6.42
CA LEU A 263 31.71 7.80 7.70
C LEU A 263 32.50 8.51 8.78
N GLU A 264 31.80 9.30 9.58
CA GLU A 264 32.28 9.90 10.82
C GLU A 264 31.30 9.49 11.92
N HIS A 265 31.79 9.13 13.09
CA HIS A 265 30.90 8.86 14.22
C HIS A 265 31.41 9.50 15.51
N SER A 266 30.47 9.91 16.34
CA SER A 266 30.67 10.26 17.74
C SER A 266 30.03 9.20 18.63
N ASP A 267 29.91 9.47 19.92
CA ASP A 267 29.25 8.58 20.88
C ASP A 267 27.74 8.44 20.64
N ASP A 268 27.10 9.46 20.05
CA ASP A 268 25.64 9.52 19.89
C ASP A 268 25.14 9.36 18.45
N ILE A 269 25.96 9.73 17.45
CA ILE A 269 25.52 9.86 16.06
C ILE A 269 26.59 9.31 15.11
N VAL A 270 26.14 8.54 14.12
CA VAL A 270 26.92 8.21 12.91
C VAL A 270 26.47 9.09 11.76
N THR A 271 27.41 9.79 11.15
CA THR A 271 27.20 10.68 10.00
C THR A 271 27.89 10.13 8.77
N ILE A 272 27.12 9.95 7.69
CA ILE A 272 27.63 9.53 6.40
C ILE A 272 27.49 10.70 5.44
N THR A 273 28.58 11.05 4.74
CA THR A 273 28.56 12.03 3.65
C THR A 273 28.89 11.36 2.32
N CYS A 274 28.27 11.82 1.24
CA CYS A 274 28.47 11.30 -0.11
C CYS A 274 28.16 12.37 -1.16
N ASP A 275 29.00 12.49 -2.19
CA ASP A 275 28.75 13.33 -3.34
C ASP A 275 27.92 12.58 -4.38
N ILE A 276 26.78 13.14 -4.75
CA ILE A 276 25.89 12.63 -5.79
C ILE A 276 25.99 13.54 -7.00
N HIS A 277 26.37 12.97 -8.14
CA HIS A 277 26.48 13.68 -9.42
C HIS A 277 25.50 13.08 -10.42
N ASN A 278 24.64 13.94 -10.99
CA ASN A 278 23.77 13.59 -12.11
C ASN A 278 24.58 13.57 -13.41
N THR A 279 24.82 12.38 -13.94
CA THR A 279 25.66 12.16 -15.14
C THR A 279 24.87 11.95 -16.42
N GLY A 280 23.54 11.97 -16.37
CA GLY A 280 22.71 11.86 -17.56
C GLY A 280 22.20 13.21 -18.06
N GLU A 281 21.37 13.17 -19.10
CA GLU A 281 20.91 14.34 -19.85
C GLU A 281 19.65 14.99 -19.26
N TYR A 282 18.98 14.32 -18.32
CA TYR A 282 17.76 14.81 -17.70
C TYR A 282 18.04 15.35 -16.30
N ASP A 283 17.41 16.48 -15.97
CA ASP A 283 17.20 16.88 -14.57
C ASP A 283 16.47 15.75 -13.84
N GLY A 284 16.86 15.48 -12.60
CA GLY A 284 16.34 14.33 -11.87
C GLY A 284 16.50 14.46 -10.36
N ALA A 285 15.98 13.46 -9.66
CA ALA A 285 16.17 13.34 -8.22
C ALA A 285 16.57 11.93 -7.84
N GLU A 286 17.55 11.84 -6.95
CA GLU A 286 18.06 10.58 -6.40
C GLU A 286 17.69 10.47 -4.93
N VAL A 287 17.35 9.28 -4.45
CA VAL A 287 17.10 8.95 -3.05
C VAL A 287 18.23 8.07 -2.57
N VAL A 288 19.16 8.66 -1.82
CA VAL A 288 20.25 7.93 -1.18
C VAL A 288 19.69 7.26 0.08
N GLN A 289 19.84 5.93 0.18
CA GLN A 289 19.32 5.14 1.29
C GLN A 289 20.49 4.56 2.11
N LEU A 290 20.40 4.63 3.42
CA LEU A 290 21.39 4.10 4.35
C LEU A 290 20.77 2.96 5.16
N TYR A 291 21.31 1.77 4.96
CA TYR A 291 20.95 0.58 5.70
C TYR A 291 22.04 0.24 6.71
N VAL A 292 21.67 -0.33 7.84
CA VAL A 292 22.62 -0.76 8.87
C VAL A 292 22.42 -2.24 9.15
N LYS A 293 23.52 -2.98 9.11
CA LYS A 293 23.60 -4.37 9.56
C LYS A 293 24.20 -4.39 10.96
N ALA A 294 23.45 -4.97 11.88
CA ALA A 294 23.86 -5.12 13.27
C ALA A 294 24.90 -6.24 13.43
N PRO A 295 25.64 -6.27 14.56
CA PRO A 295 26.55 -7.36 14.89
C PRO A 295 25.84 -8.71 14.90
N HIS A 296 26.59 -9.78 14.59
CA HIS A 296 26.11 -11.14 14.77
C HIS A 296 26.15 -11.52 16.26
N SER A 297 25.04 -11.99 16.80
CA SER A 297 24.87 -12.39 18.21
C SER A 297 23.81 -13.49 18.33
N ASP A 298 23.52 -13.93 19.55
CA ASP A 298 22.42 -14.85 19.87
C ASP A 298 21.04 -14.16 19.86
N VAL A 299 20.93 -13.00 19.22
CA VAL A 299 19.68 -12.26 19.03
C VAL A 299 19.33 -12.30 17.54
N PHE A 300 18.13 -12.78 17.20
CA PHE A 300 17.71 -12.82 15.80
C PHE A 300 17.46 -11.40 15.27
N LYS A 301 17.99 -11.11 14.08
CA LYS A 301 17.94 -9.79 13.46
C LYS A 301 17.76 -9.94 11.94
N PRO A 302 17.18 -8.94 11.25
CA PRO A 302 17.24 -8.89 9.80
C PRO A 302 18.68 -8.70 9.33
N VAL A 303 18.99 -9.13 8.11
CA VAL A 303 20.32 -8.90 7.48
C VAL A 303 20.75 -7.43 7.55
N LYS A 304 19.80 -6.51 7.38
CA LYS A 304 19.99 -5.06 7.54
C LYS A 304 18.65 -4.34 7.64
N GLU A 305 18.69 -3.10 8.13
CA GLU A 305 17.50 -2.24 8.26
C GLU A 305 17.78 -0.83 7.75
N LEU A 306 16.80 -0.22 7.07
CA LEU A 306 16.86 1.19 6.67
C LEU A 306 16.89 2.08 7.93
N ARG A 307 17.91 2.94 8.04
CA ARG A 307 18.07 3.87 9.18
C ARG A 307 18.05 5.34 8.80
N SER A 308 18.36 5.68 7.56
CA SER A 308 18.30 7.06 7.06
C SER A 308 18.11 7.08 5.55
N PHE A 309 17.46 8.10 5.02
CA PHE A 309 17.45 8.35 3.58
C PHE A 309 17.32 9.84 3.28
N LYS A 310 17.79 10.27 2.12
CA LYS A 310 17.69 11.66 1.68
C LYS A 310 17.48 11.75 0.18
N LYS A 311 16.46 12.51 -0.21
CA LYS A 311 16.21 12.85 -1.62
C LYS A 311 16.98 14.12 -1.99
N VAL A 312 17.68 14.10 -3.10
CA VAL A 312 18.44 15.22 -3.65
C VAL A 312 18.02 15.48 -5.09
N TYR A 313 17.74 16.74 -5.42
CA TYR A 313 17.37 17.17 -6.77
C TYR A 313 18.61 17.77 -7.45
N LEU A 314 18.89 17.31 -8.67
CA LEU A 314 20.09 17.62 -9.42
C LEU A 314 19.74 17.95 -10.86
N ARG A 315 20.19 19.10 -11.36
CA ARG A 315 20.22 19.38 -12.80
C ARG A 315 21.17 18.41 -13.50
N SER A 316 21.01 18.23 -14.81
CA SER A 316 22.01 17.50 -15.60
C SER A 316 23.41 18.10 -15.39
N GLY A 317 24.40 17.25 -15.08
CA GLY A 317 25.78 17.64 -14.77
C GLY A 317 26.00 18.27 -13.38
N GLU A 318 24.96 18.43 -12.56
CA GLU A 318 25.08 18.99 -11.21
C GLU A 318 25.57 17.92 -10.21
N GLN A 319 26.43 18.34 -9.28
CA GLN A 319 26.87 17.55 -8.13
C GLN A 319 26.48 18.23 -6.81
N LYS A 320 25.97 17.44 -5.85
CA LYS A 320 25.69 17.89 -4.47
C LYS A 320 26.18 16.86 -3.45
N THR A 321 26.68 17.36 -2.33
CA THR A 321 26.98 16.54 -1.16
C THR A 321 25.70 16.28 -0.36
N VAL A 322 25.46 15.02 -0.05
CA VAL A 322 24.37 14.51 0.78
C VAL A 322 24.93 14.06 2.11
N THR A 323 24.27 14.43 3.20
CA THR A 323 24.57 14.00 4.57
C THR A 323 23.39 13.19 5.11
N LEU A 324 23.68 12.00 5.61
CA LEU A 324 22.76 11.09 6.29
C LEU A 324 23.24 10.93 7.73
N LYS A 325 22.31 10.99 8.68
CA LYS A 325 22.61 10.83 10.11
C LYS A 325 21.80 9.67 10.65
N VAL A 326 22.43 8.92 11.54
CA VAL A 326 21.83 7.82 12.30
C VAL A 326 22.14 8.05 13.77
N ASP A 327 21.09 8.27 14.56
CA ASP A 327 21.22 8.30 16.01
C ASP A 327 21.51 6.88 16.50
N ILE A 328 22.56 6.70 17.31
CA ILE A 328 22.97 5.39 17.80
C ILE A 328 21.86 4.73 18.63
N GLU A 329 21.08 5.53 19.38
CA GLU A 329 19.88 5.08 20.09
C GLU A 329 18.85 4.40 19.18
N SER A 330 18.77 4.81 17.91
CA SER A 330 17.84 4.19 16.96
C SER A 330 18.26 2.76 16.58
N LEU A 331 19.53 2.38 16.76
CA LEU A 331 20.07 1.05 16.42
C LEU A 331 19.73 -0.03 17.45
N ARG A 332 19.06 0.35 18.54
CA ARG A 332 18.65 -0.57 19.61
C ARG A 332 17.57 -1.53 19.12
N TYR A 333 17.54 -2.72 19.73
CA TYR A 333 16.45 -3.68 19.58
C TYR A 333 15.68 -3.78 20.90
N TYR A 334 14.42 -4.23 20.83
CA TYR A 334 13.61 -4.44 22.02
C TYR A 334 13.92 -5.81 22.64
N HIS A 335 14.47 -5.80 23.85
CA HIS A 335 14.86 -6.99 24.58
C HIS A 335 13.73 -7.46 25.49
N THR A 336 13.11 -8.60 25.20
CA THR A 336 11.91 -9.08 25.92
C THR A 336 12.18 -9.46 27.38
N GLY A 337 13.37 -10.00 27.69
CA GLY A 337 13.78 -10.31 29.07
C GLY A 337 13.95 -9.09 29.98
N VAL A 338 14.62 -8.04 29.50
CA VAL A 338 14.80 -6.74 30.19
C VAL A 338 13.55 -5.85 30.09
N GLN A 339 12.65 -6.13 29.14
CA GLN A 339 11.48 -5.32 28.80
C GLN A 339 11.85 -3.88 28.41
N GLY A 340 12.97 -3.72 27.70
CA GLY A 340 13.53 -2.40 27.32
C GLY A 340 14.35 -2.45 26.04
N TRP A 341 14.75 -1.27 25.57
CA TRP A 341 15.64 -1.13 24.41
C TRP A 341 17.09 -1.38 24.82
N VAL A 342 17.84 -2.10 23.99
CA VAL A 342 19.24 -2.47 24.23
C VAL A 342 20.04 -2.22 22.95
N LEU A 343 21.21 -1.60 23.10
CA LEU A 343 22.24 -1.50 22.07
C LEU A 343 23.24 -2.63 22.29
N GLU A 344 23.60 -3.39 21.26
CA GLU A 344 24.69 -4.36 21.41
C GLU A 344 26.04 -3.69 21.20
N SER A 345 27.03 -4.14 21.96
CA SER A 345 28.41 -3.89 21.59
C SER A 345 28.78 -4.72 20.36
N GLY A 346 29.47 -4.11 19.39
CA GLY A 346 30.00 -4.84 18.25
C GLY A 346 30.29 -3.99 17.02
N ILE A 347 30.57 -4.69 15.93
CA ILE A 347 30.84 -4.09 14.63
C ILE A 347 29.52 -3.94 13.88
N TYR A 348 29.11 -2.69 13.67
CA TYR A 348 27.98 -2.34 12.82
C TYR A 348 28.47 -2.00 11.42
N GLU A 349 27.80 -2.50 10.39
CA GLU A 349 28.11 -2.19 8.99
C GLU A 349 27.06 -1.21 8.44
N PHE A 350 27.51 -0.05 7.98
CA PHE A 350 26.71 1.02 7.40
C PHE A 350 26.81 0.96 5.88
N GLN A 351 25.69 0.70 5.20
CA GLN A 351 25.62 0.48 3.77
C GLN A 351 24.84 1.59 3.07
N LEU A 352 25.51 2.36 2.22
CA LEU A 352 24.86 3.25 1.26
C LEU A 352 24.35 2.42 0.07
N CYS A 353 23.05 2.53 -0.20
CA CYS A 353 22.38 1.73 -1.21
C CYS A 353 21.46 2.58 -2.10
N ARG A 354 21.16 2.06 -3.30
CA ARG A 354 20.09 2.60 -4.18
C ARG A 354 18.70 2.06 -3.84
N ASP A 355 18.66 0.86 -3.31
CA ASP A 355 17.50 0.11 -2.83
C ASP A 355 18.01 -0.93 -1.81
N CYS A 356 17.14 -1.78 -1.24
CA CYS A 356 17.58 -2.69 -0.19
C CYS A 356 18.53 -3.81 -0.67
N THR A 357 18.76 -4.02 -1.98
CA THR A 357 19.69 -5.05 -2.50
C THR A 357 20.94 -4.46 -3.15
N SER A 358 20.86 -3.24 -3.69
CA SER A 358 21.92 -2.57 -4.45
C SER A 358 22.86 -1.76 -3.55
N VAL A 359 23.83 -2.42 -2.92
CA VAL A 359 24.88 -1.78 -2.11
C VAL A 359 25.88 -1.05 -3.03
N ILE A 360 26.13 0.22 -2.74
CA ILE A 360 27.08 1.09 -3.45
C ILE A 360 28.40 1.16 -2.69
N TRP A 361 28.30 1.28 -1.37
CA TRP A 361 29.42 1.45 -0.46
C TRP A 361 29.04 0.97 0.93
N SER A 362 30.02 0.43 1.65
CA SER A 362 29.86 -0.09 3.00
C SER A 362 31.08 0.26 3.84
N GLU A 363 30.86 0.66 5.10
CA GLU A 363 31.92 0.92 6.07
C GLU A 363 31.47 0.45 7.46
N HIS A 364 32.43 0.19 8.34
CA HIS A 364 32.15 -0.33 9.67
C HIS A 364 32.38 0.73 10.75
N ALA A 365 31.56 0.70 11.80
CA ALA A 365 31.84 1.40 13.05
C ALA A 365 31.72 0.42 14.23
N VAL A 366 32.64 0.54 15.19
CA VAL A 366 32.56 -0.23 16.44
C VAL A 366 31.75 0.61 17.42
N LEU A 367 30.60 0.08 17.84
CA LEU A 367 29.74 0.71 18.83
C LEU A 367 29.86 -0.05 20.15
N LYS A 368 29.82 0.71 21.25
CA LYS A 368 29.79 0.16 22.60
C LYS A 368 28.37 0.30 23.13
N GLY A 369 27.70 -0.83 23.30
CA GLY A 369 26.38 -0.94 23.90
C GLY A 369 26.43 -1.61 25.25
N GLU A 370 25.28 -2.11 25.69
CA GLU A 370 25.14 -2.88 26.91
C GLU A 370 25.60 -4.35 26.72
N ASP A 371 26.02 -4.97 27.82
CA ASP A 371 26.37 -6.40 27.89
C ASP A 371 25.20 -7.12 28.57
N VAL A 372 24.33 -7.72 27.76
CA VAL A 372 23.14 -8.45 28.24
C VAL A 372 23.01 -9.77 27.49
N ASP A 373 22.66 -10.83 28.22
CA ASP A 373 22.41 -12.15 27.65
C ASP A 373 21.20 -12.12 26.72
N SER A 374 21.22 -12.92 25.66
CA SER A 374 20.06 -13.03 24.76
C SER A 374 18.80 -13.46 25.53
N PRO A 375 17.63 -12.82 25.29
CA PRO A 375 16.38 -13.25 25.88
C PRO A 375 15.78 -14.48 25.22
N TYR A 376 16.37 -14.96 24.12
CA TYR A 376 15.75 -15.95 23.25
C TYR A 376 16.30 -17.36 23.50
N SER A 377 15.41 -18.35 23.46
CA SER A 377 15.81 -19.75 23.53
C SER A 377 16.53 -20.17 22.25
N HIS A 378 17.27 -21.28 22.32
CA HIS A 378 17.96 -21.85 21.17
C HIS A 378 16.98 -22.20 20.04
N GLU A 379 15.78 -22.67 20.37
CA GLU A 379 14.73 -23.00 19.41
C GLU A 379 14.23 -21.75 18.67
N ALA A 380 14.03 -20.64 19.39
CA ALA A 380 13.61 -19.38 18.81
C ALA A 380 14.68 -18.80 17.88
N ILE A 381 15.94 -18.80 18.32
CA ILE A 381 17.08 -18.37 17.51
C ILE A 381 17.19 -19.25 16.25
N PHE A 382 17.10 -20.56 16.41
CA PHE A 382 17.19 -21.51 15.30
C PHE A 382 16.08 -21.33 14.27
N ALA A 383 14.85 -21.08 14.70
CA ALA A 383 13.73 -20.84 13.79
C ALA A 383 13.86 -19.52 13.01
N TYR A 384 14.48 -18.49 13.59
CA TYR A 384 14.62 -17.18 12.97
C TYR A 384 15.96 -16.91 12.28
N LYS A 385 16.98 -17.74 12.51
CA LYS A 385 18.36 -17.52 12.05
C LYS A 385 18.46 -17.11 10.57
N ASP A 386 17.71 -17.80 9.70
CA ASP A 386 17.66 -17.56 8.26
C ASP A 386 16.26 -17.11 7.81
N ALA A 387 15.47 -16.54 8.73
CA ALA A 387 14.05 -16.23 8.53
C ALA A 387 13.24 -17.41 7.95
N ASP A 388 13.61 -18.65 8.30
CA ASP A 388 12.82 -19.85 8.01
C ASP A 388 11.67 -19.99 9.02
N ILE A 389 10.78 -19.00 8.96
CA ILE A 389 9.63 -18.82 9.85
C ILE A 389 8.67 -20.02 9.85
N SER A 390 8.77 -20.90 8.85
CA SER A 390 7.99 -22.14 8.79
C SER A 390 8.29 -23.10 9.95
N LYS A 391 9.49 -22.99 10.54
CA LYS A 391 9.93 -23.77 11.69
C LYS A 391 9.40 -23.25 13.03
N MET A 392 8.74 -22.09 13.06
CA MET A 392 8.25 -21.49 14.30
C MET A 392 6.96 -22.16 14.79
N THR A 393 7.05 -22.95 15.87
CA THR A 393 5.87 -23.57 16.52
C THR A 393 5.13 -22.59 17.45
N GLU A 394 3.91 -22.95 17.88
CA GLU A 394 3.17 -22.13 18.86
C GLU A 394 3.92 -22.08 20.19
N GLU A 395 4.45 -23.21 20.65
CA GLU A 395 5.17 -23.32 21.92
C GLU A 395 6.45 -22.48 21.91
N ALA A 396 7.21 -22.54 20.82
CA ALA A 396 8.41 -21.73 20.65
C ALA A 396 8.08 -20.23 20.58
N PHE A 397 6.98 -19.86 19.90
CA PHE A 397 6.52 -18.48 19.83
C PHE A 397 6.06 -17.94 21.19
N GLU A 398 5.30 -18.73 21.97
CA GLU A 398 4.87 -18.37 23.33
C GLU A 398 6.08 -18.21 24.26
N ALA A 399 7.04 -19.14 24.20
CA ALA A 399 8.25 -19.08 25.01
C ALA A 399 9.10 -17.84 24.69
N MET A 400 9.24 -17.51 23.40
CA MET A 400 9.99 -16.34 22.94
C MET A 400 9.31 -15.01 23.31
N SER A 401 7.99 -14.93 23.09
CA SER A 401 7.23 -13.68 23.29
C SER A 401 6.83 -13.43 24.75
N GLY A 402 6.81 -14.48 25.58
CA GLY A 402 6.23 -14.43 26.92
C GLY A 402 4.70 -14.30 26.92
N ILE A 403 4.06 -14.42 25.76
CA ILE A 403 2.61 -14.26 25.58
C ILE A 403 2.00 -15.64 25.34
N LYS A 404 1.01 -16.01 26.15
CA LYS A 404 0.17 -17.18 25.88
C LYS A 404 -0.81 -16.89 24.77
N ILE A 405 -0.82 -17.74 23.74
CA ILE A 405 -1.71 -17.62 22.61
C ILE A 405 -3.13 -17.90 23.12
N PRO A 406 -4.06 -16.95 23.00
CA PRO A 406 -5.40 -17.10 23.57
C PRO A 406 -6.19 -18.17 22.81
N GLU A 407 -6.97 -18.97 23.53
CA GLU A 407 -7.92 -19.90 22.92
C GLU A 407 -8.91 -19.18 22.01
N LEU A 408 -9.39 -19.88 20.98
CA LEU A 408 -10.41 -19.33 20.10
C LEU A 408 -11.70 -19.08 20.90
N PRO A 409 -12.36 -17.93 20.72
CA PRO A 409 -13.61 -17.66 21.41
C PRO A 409 -14.65 -18.70 21.04
N ASN A 410 -15.45 -19.11 22.04
CA ASN A 410 -16.59 -19.98 21.78
C ASN A 410 -17.54 -19.30 20.79
N LYS A 411 -17.96 -20.05 19.77
CA LYS A 411 -18.92 -19.56 18.77
C LYS A 411 -20.33 -19.33 19.35
N PHE A 412 -20.62 -19.95 20.50
CA PHE A 412 -21.89 -19.84 21.22
C PHE A 412 -21.62 -19.74 22.73
N PRO A 413 -22.39 -18.94 23.49
CA PRO A 413 -23.50 -18.10 23.06
C PRO A 413 -23.06 -16.91 22.20
N ILE A 414 -23.95 -16.41 21.35
CA ILE A 414 -23.74 -15.17 20.59
C ILE A 414 -23.64 -14.00 21.57
N THR A 415 -22.55 -13.24 21.50
CA THR A 415 -22.31 -12.07 22.34
C THR A 415 -22.31 -10.80 21.50
N LEU A 416 -22.21 -9.63 22.15
CA LEU A 416 -22.06 -8.35 21.44
C LEU A 416 -20.76 -8.27 20.62
N ASN A 417 -19.74 -9.05 20.99
CA ASN A 417 -18.46 -9.12 20.30
C ASN A 417 -18.41 -10.21 19.22
N SER A 418 -19.44 -11.07 19.12
CA SER A 418 -19.54 -12.03 18.04
C SER A 418 -19.67 -11.31 16.70
N ARG A 419 -19.02 -11.86 15.66
CA ARG A 419 -19.12 -11.34 14.29
C ARG A 419 -20.55 -11.47 13.82
N PHE A 420 -21.00 -10.59 12.93
CA PHE A 420 -22.36 -10.65 12.41
C PHE A 420 -22.63 -11.97 11.65
N THR A 421 -21.61 -12.53 11.01
CA THR A 421 -21.65 -13.85 10.38
C THR A 421 -21.89 -15.00 11.38
N ASP A 422 -21.55 -14.84 12.66
CA ASP A 422 -21.81 -15.86 13.69
C ASP A 422 -23.31 -16.09 13.92
N LEU A 423 -24.17 -15.10 13.59
CA LEU A 423 -25.62 -15.28 13.67
C LEU A 423 -26.12 -16.42 12.77
N GLN A 424 -25.39 -16.79 11.70
CA GLN A 424 -25.79 -17.88 10.82
C GLN A 424 -25.84 -19.26 11.50
N GLN A 425 -25.25 -19.38 12.70
CA GLN A 425 -25.15 -20.63 13.42
C GLN A 425 -26.46 -21.04 14.09
N THR A 426 -27.39 -20.10 14.33
CA THR A 426 -28.67 -20.39 14.99
C THR A 426 -29.84 -20.13 14.07
N PHE A 427 -30.99 -20.78 14.32
CA PHE A 427 -32.18 -20.62 13.49
C PHE A 427 -32.65 -19.15 13.45
N PHE A 428 -32.85 -18.53 14.61
CA PHE A 428 -33.26 -17.13 14.71
C PHE A 428 -32.16 -16.18 14.24
N GLY A 429 -30.89 -16.50 14.46
CA GLY A 429 -29.78 -15.70 13.96
C GLY A 429 -29.73 -15.68 12.42
N ARG A 430 -29.96 -16.80 11.73
CA ARG A 430 -30.06 -16.82 10.25
C ARG A 430 -31.16 -15.91 9.71
N ILE A 431 -32.30 -15.86 10.38
CA ILE A 431 -33.40 -14.96 10.01
C ILE A 431 -32.94 -13.50 10.13
N LEU A 432 -32.33 -13.14 11.25
CA LEU A 432 -31.82 -11.79 11.50
C LEU A 432 -30.71 -11.40 10.51
N PHE A 433 -29.76 -12.29 10.26
CA PHE A 433 -28.66 -12.11 9.32
C PHE A 433 -29.19 -11.83 7.91
N ASN A 434 -30.11 -12.67 7.41
CA ASN A 434 -30.70 -12.50 6.09
C ASN A 434 -31.55 -11.23 5.98
N ALA A 435 -32.27 -10.86 7.05
CA ALA A 435 -33.06 -9.63 7.07
C ALA A 435 -32.17 -8.39 6.89
N VAL A 436 -31.04 -8.30 7.61
CA VAL A 436 -30.11 -7.16 7.49
C VAL A 436 -29.40 -7.16 6.14
N LEU A 437 -28.90 -8.30 5.67
CA LEU A 437 -28.27 -8.38 4.34
C LEU A 437 -29.24 -8.06 3.19
N SER A 438 -30.54 -8.33 3.36
CA SER A 438 -31.53 -7.98 2.34
C SER A 438 -31.55 -6.48 2.01
N VAL A 439 -31.17 -5.61 2.96
CA VAL A 439 -31.05 -4.16 2.74
C VAL A 439 -29.93 -3.87 1.75
N ALA A 440 -28.77 -4.52 1.89
CA ALA A 440 -27.66 -4.38 0.95
C ALA A 440 -28.00 -4.92 -0.43
N HIS A 441 -28.60 -6.10 -0.51
CA HIS A 441 -29.04 -6.68 -1.78
C HIS A 441 -30.10 -5.83 -2.48
N SER A 442 -31.04 -5.23 -1.74
CA SER A 442 -32.05 -4.34 -2.28
C SER A 442 -31.44 -3.07 -2.88
N LYS A 443 -30.47 -2.45 -2.17
CA LYS A 443 -29.73 -1.29 -2.70
C LYS A 443 -28.95 -1.64 -3.96
N LEU A 444 -28.26 -2.78 -3.98
CA LEU A 444 -27.50 -3.24 -5.15
C LEU A 444 -28.41 -3.45 -6.37
N ARG A 445 -29.55 -4.14 -6.19
CA ARG A 445 -30.53 -4.35 -7.28
C ARG A 445 -31.13 -3.05 -7.80
N LYS A 446 -31.36 -2.05 -6.94
CA LYS A 446 -31.81 -0.72 -7.37
C LYS A 446 -30.74 -0.01 -8.18
N ALA A 447 -29.49 -0.04 -7.72
CA ALA A 447 -28.36 0.56 -8.42
C ALA A 447 -28.15 -0.06 -9.81
N GLN A 448 -28.23 -1.39 -9.94
CA GLN A 448 -28.10 -2.10 -11.22
C GLN A 448 -29.17 -1.74 -12.26
N LYS A 449 -30.32 -1.20 -11.86
CA LYS A 449 -31.38 -0.75 -12.77
C LYS A 449 -31.21 0.69 -13.24
N MET A 450 -30.26 1.44 -12.67
CA MET A 450 -29.99 2.81 -13.09
C MET A 450 -29.31 2.82 -14.48
N PRO A 451 -29.43 3.91 -15.26
CA PRO A 451 -28.63 4.09 -16.46
C PRO A 451 -27.12 4.01 -16.15
N GLU A 452 -26.31 3.64 -17.14
CA GLU A 452 -24.86 3.67 -17.00
C GLU A 452 -24.36 5.10 -16.72
N GLY A 453 -23.43 5.23 -15.78
CA GLY A 453 -22.86 6.50 -15.37
C GLY A 453 -22.32 6.49 -13.95
N ILE A 454 -21.67 7.60 -13.59
CA ILE A 454 -20.97 7.79 -12.30
C ILE A 454 -21.89 7.54 -11.10
N GLU A 455 -23.15 8.00 -11.18
CA GLU A 455 -24.11 7.85 -10.09
C GLU A 455 -24.45 6.36 -9.83
N ARG A 456 -24.69 5.59 -10.91
CA ARG A 456 -24.91 4.14 -10.81
C ARG A 456 -23.72 3.45 -10.18
N ASP A 457 -22.51 3.74 -10.66
CA ASP A 457 -21.29 3.11 -10.16
C ASP A 457 -21.06 3.43 -8.67
N ASN A 458 -21.29 4.67 -8.25
CA ASN A 458 -21.22 5.08 -6.85
C ASN A 458 -22.25 4.34 -5.98
N CYS A 459 -23.49 4.17 -6.45
CA CYS A 459 -24.51 3.42 -5.74
C CYS A 459 -24.15 1.92 -5.61
N ILE A 460 -23.57 1.32 -6.65
CA ILE A 460 -23.08 -0.07 -6.61
C ILE A 460 -21.95 -0.20 -5.59
N LYS A 461 -20.94 0.67 -5.65
CA LYS A 461 -19.80 0.69 -4.72
C LYS A 461 -20.27 0.83 -3.27
N GLY A 462 -21.19 1.76 -3.00
CA GLY A 462 -21.78 1.94 -1.66
C GLY A 462 -22.55 0.72 -1.16
N ALA A 463 -23.27 0.02 -2.04
CA ALA A 463 -23.98 -1.20 -1.67
C ALA A 463 -23.03 -2.37 -1.36
N LEU A 464 -21.95 -2.52 -2.13
CA LEU A 464 -20.89 -3.52 -1.89
C LEU A 464 -20.13 -3.24 -0.59
N PHE A 465 -19.74 -1.98 -0.35
CA PHE A 465 -19.11 -1.55 0.90
C PHE A 465 -20.00 -1.89 2.10
N MET A 466 -21.29 -1.52 2.05
CA MET A 466 -22.22 -1.81 3.14
C MET A 466 -22.37 -3.31 3.41
N LYS A 467 -22.40 -4.14 2.36
CA LYS A 467 -22.41 -5.61 2.51
C LYS A 467 -21.17 -6.09 3.25
N ARG A 468 -19.98 -5.65 2.84
CA ARG A 468 -18.69 -6.05 3.44
C ARG A 468 -18.60 -5.67 4.92
N VAL A 469 -18.93 -4.41 5.24
CA VAL A 469 -18.94 -3.91 6.63
C VAL A 469 -19.91 -4.69 7.52
N ILE A 470 -21.10 -5.02 7.01
CA ILE A 470 -22.07 -5.83 7.75
C ILE A 470 -21.51 -7.22 8.06
N GLU A 471 -20.85 -7.86 7.10
CA GLU A 471 -20.34 -9.23 7.26
C GLU A 471 -19.12 -9.31 8.18
N SER A 472 -18.27 -8.28 8.22
CA SER A 472 -17.03 -8.27 9.00
C SER A 472 -17.19 -7.81 10.45
N ASN A 473 -18.19 -6.97 10.75
CA ASN A 473 -18.29 -6.31 12.05
C ASN A 473 -18.97 -7.16 13.13
N SER A 474 -18.67 -6.86 14.39
CA SER A 474 -19.44 -7.37 15.54
C SER A 474 -20.76 -6.62 15.72
N LEU A 475 -21.70 -7.18 16.49
CA LEU A 475 -22.94 -6.48 16.84
C LEU A 475 -22.67 -5.14 17.55
N CYS A 476 -21.65 -5.09 18.41
CA CYS A 476 -21.23 -3.87 19.08
C CYS A 476 -20.65 -2.85 18.08
N SER A 477 -19.74 -3.29 17.21
CA SER A 477 -19.13 -2.43 16.19
C SER A 477 -20.18 -1.86 15.23
N LEU A 478 -21.14 -2.66 14.79
CA LEU A 478 -22.26 -2.20 13.97
C LEU A 478 -23.07 -1.12 14.68
N SER A 479 -23.28 -1.27 15.99
CA SER A 479 -24.01 -0.26 16.76
C SER A 479 -23.26 1.05 16.89
N MET A 480 -21.93 1.00 17.03
CA MET A 480 -21.10 2.20 17.04
C MET A 480 -21.04 2.90 15.68
N SER A 481 -21.08 2.14 14.57
CA SER A 481 -20.91 2.69 13.22
C SER A 481 -22.21 3.13 12.54
N ALA A 482 -23.36 2.55 12.88
CA ALA A 482 -24.61 2.76 12.14
C ALA A 482 -25.51 3.88 12.69
N GLY A 483 -25.06 4.60 13.73
CA GLY A 483 -25.83 5.66 14.39
C GLY A 483 -27.24 5.18 14.78
N ASP A 484 -28.26 5.97 14.43
CA ASP A 484 -29.66 5.68 14.76
C ASP A 484 -30.24 4.47 14.01
N SER A 485 -29.54 3.95 13.00
CA SER A 485 -30.02 2.81 12.20
C SER A 485 -29.81 1.45 12.90
N PHE A 486 -28.90 1.37 13.87
CA PHE A 486 -28.66 0.16 14.66
C PHE A 486 -28.24 0.51 16.11
N PRO A 487 -29.17 1.02 16.94
CA PRO A 487 -28.84 1.44 18.30
C PRO A 487 -28.44 0.26 19.20
N TYR A 488 -27.84 0.56 20.35
CA TYR A 488 -27.27 -0.47 21.24
C TYR A 488 -28.30 -1.52 21.70
N ASN A 489 -29.53 -1.09 21.97
CA ASN A 489 -30.63 -2.01 22.34
C ASN A 489 -31.00 -2.97 21.19
N TYR A 490 -30.72 -2.63 19.94
CA TYR A 490 -30.85 -3.54 18.81
C TYR A 490 -29.73 -4.58 18.82
N ALA A 491 -28.49 -4.19 19.09
CA ALA A 491 -27.39 -5.14 19.25
C ALA A 491 -27.69 -6.18 20.36
N GLU A 492 -28.20 -5.72 21.50
CA GLU A 492 -28.65 -6.60 22.60
C GLU A 492 -29.80 -7.52 22.20
N GLY A 493 -30.77 -6.98 21.45
CA GLY A 493 -31.92 -7.74 20.96
C GLY A 493 -31.52 -8.83 19.96
N PHE A 494 -30.59 -8.54 19.06
CA PHE A 494 -30.02 -9.50 18.11
C PHE A 494 -29.30 -10.63 18.85
N ALA A 495 -28.43 -10.31 19.82
CA ALA A 495 -27.75 -11.33 20.62
C ALA A 495 -28.74 -12.20 21.41
N ALA A 496 -29.75 -11.60 22.03
CA ALA A 496 -30.77 -12.34 22.78
C ALA A 496 -31.60 -13.28 21.89
N LEU A 497 -32.07 -12.80 20.73
CA LEU A 497 -32.83 -13.62 19.78
C LEU A 497 -31.99 -14.72 19.16
N ALA A 498 -30.74 -14.43 18.77
CA ALA A 498 -29.84 -15.41 18.21
C ALA A 498 -29.58 -16.56 19.21
N ASN A 499 -29.59 -16.28 20.52
CA ASN A 499 -29.50 -17.29 21.58
C ASN A 499 -30.85 -17.93 21.97
N GLY A 500 -31.94 -17.67 21.24
CA GLY A 500 -33.27 -18.25 21.50
C GLY A 500 -34.09 -17.55 22.60
N HIS A 501 -33.61 -16.43 23.16
CA HIS A 501 -34.33 -15.66 24.18
C HIS A 501 -35.30 -14.67 23.54
N ILE A 502 -36.39 -15.18 22.95
CA ILE A 502 -37.35 -14.41 22.14
C ILE A 502 -37.93 -13.21 22.92
N ILE A 503 -38.44 -13.44 24.13
CA ILE A 503 -39.05 -12.38 24.96
C ILE A 503 -38.01 -11.29 25.30
N LYS A 504 -36.80 -11.70 25.66
CA LYS A 504 -35.71 -10.77 26.01
C LYS A 504 -35.31 -9.92 24.80
N GLY A 505 -35.22 -10.53 23.62
CA GLY A 505 -34.86 -9.81 22.41
C GLY A 505 -35.94 -8.82 21.94
N ILE A 506 -37.22 -9.23 21.95
CA ILE A 506 -38.33 -8.32 21.65
C ILE A 506 -38.35 -7.15 22.66
N LYS A 507 -38.17 -7.43 23.95
CA LYS A 507 -38.10 -6.39 24.98
C LYS A 507 -36.95 -5.42 24.70
N ALA A 508 -35.78 -5.91 24.31
CA ALA A 508 -34.63 -5.05 23.99
C ALA A 508 -34.94 -4.12 22.81
N PHE A 509 -35.53 -4.61 21.72
CA PHE A 509 -35.93 -3.78 20.58
C PHE A 509 -36.91 -2.66 20.95
N LEU A 510 -37.80 -2.92 21.90
CA LEU A 510 -38.80 -1.95 22.36
C LEU A 510 -38.29 -1.03 23.49
N THR A 511 -37.12 -1.30 24.07
CA THR A 511 -36.57 -0.51 25.16
C THR A 511 -35.59 0.54 24.62
N PRO A 512 -35.93 1.84 24.65
CA PRO A 512 -35.03 2.88 24.15
C PRO A 512 -33.76 2.99 25.00
N VAL A 513 -32.62 3.23 24.34
CA VAL A 513 -31.33 3.44 25.01
C VAL A 513 -31.37 4.77 25.76
N LYS A 514 -31.21 4.73 27.08
CA LYS A 514 -31.00 5.93 27.89
C LYS A 514 -29.49 6.19 27.98
N VAL A 515 -28.98 7.08 27.13
CA VAL A 515 -27.59 7.53 27.20
C VAL A 515 -27.45 8.47 28.41
N PRO A 516 -26.53 8.21 29.35
CA PRO A 516 -26.22 9.17 30.41
C PRO A 516 -25.79 10.50 29.78
N LYS A 517 -26.14 11.64 30.39
CA LYS A 517 -25.57 12.92 29.95
C LYS A 517 -24.05 12.82 30.07
N LEU A 518 -23.34 13.17 29.00
CA LEU A 518 -21.89 13.34 29.05
C LEU A 518 -21.55 14.26 30.23
N PRO A 519 -20.46 13.99 30.98
CA PRO A 519 -19.99 14.91 32.00
C PRO A 519 -19.91 16.31 31.38
N LYS A 520 -20.45 17.32 32.06
CA LYS A 520 -20.22 18.70 31.63
C LYS A 520 -18.71 18.89 31.65
N VAL A 521 -18.12 19.17 30.48
CA VAL A 521 -16.73 19.64 30.44
C VAL A 521 -16.73 20.91 31.29
N HIS A 522 -16.08 20.85 32.45
CA HIS A 522 -15.75 22.06 33.18
C HIS A 522 -14.77 22.81 32.30
N ASN A 523 -15.26 23.82 31.58
CA ASN A 523 -14.41 24.86 31.02
C ASN A 523 -13.82 25.65 32.20
N GLU A 524 -12.82 25.07 32.87
CA GLU A 524 -11.86 25.89 33.61
C GLU A 524 -11.13 26.72 32.57
N GLY A 525 -11.30 28.03 32.66
CA GLY A 525 -10.90 28.99 31.65
C GLY A 525 -9.41 28.92 31.35
N VAL A 526 -9.07 28.34 30.19
CA VAL A 526 -7.91 28.82 29.44
C VAL A 526 -8.33 30.17 28.87
N LYS A 527 -7.97 31.24 29.58
CA LYS A 527 -7.95 32.59 29.04
C LYS A 527 -7.09 32.55 27.78
N ASN A 528 -7.72 32.79 26.63
CA ASN A 528 -7.02 33.31 25.47
C ASN A 528 -6.34 34.61 25.90
N ASN A 529 -5.04 34.56 26.16
CA ASN A 529 -4.20 35.74 26.08
C ASN A 529 -3.66 35.78 24.65
N ASP A 530 -4.26 36.69 23.88
CA ASP A 530 -3.63 37.63 22.96
C ASP A 530 -2.52 37.15 22.00
N ALA A 531 -2.88 37.18 20.72
CA ALA A 531 -2.10 37.62 19.55
C ALA A 531 -0.62 38.00 19.77
N VAL A 532 0.27 37.26 19.08
CA VAL A 532 1.23 37.77 18.08
C VAL A 532 1.40 36.71 16.99
#